data_AF-A0A433R8L2-F1
#
_entry.id   AF-A0A433R8L2-F1
#
_cell.length_a   1.000
_cell.length_b   1.000
_cell.length_c   1.000
_cell.angle_alpha   90.00
_cell.angle_beta   90.00
_cell.angle_gamma   90.00
#
_symmetry.space_group_name_H-M   'P 1'
#
loop_
_entity.id
_entity.type
_entity.pdbx_description
1 polymer ?
#
loop_
_entity_poly.entity_id
_entity_poly.type
_entity_poly.pdbx_seq_one_letter_code
_entity_poly.pdbx_strand_id
1 'polypeptide(L)'
;MAILGSNKFSQGSIPIKFMGRYFILEKSATDVSLSVAFKSEGKLYFEIRNNEPVENPYSIVSKTPVGIVTVVDRKTDRFMYKLRPESNTSIIFGKLDGGEIDIKVSDKEIDFGNGNTMSSSQFKGRIIGIELFENGAIGIGVTITQDDIDLLERHGIRI
;
A
#
# COMPACT_ATOMS: atom_id res chain seq x y z
N MET A 1 -8.88 -4.04 -16.02
CA MET A 1 -8.01 -5.16 -15.64
C MET A 1 -6.60 -4.61 -15.44
N ALA A 2 -6.13 -4.53 -14.20
CA ALA A 2 -4.78 -4.11 -13.86
C ALA A 2 -3.84 -5.32 -13.79
N ILE A 3 -2.56 -5.12 -14.13
CA ILE A 3 -1.54 -6.18 -14.09
C ILE A 3 -0.40 -5.77 -13.15
N LEU A 4 -0.32 -6.35 -11.95
CA LEU A 4 0.69 -6.02 -10.95
C LEU A 4 1.49 -7.27 -10.57
N GLY A 5 2.80 -7.27 -10.81
CA GLY A 5 3.66 -8.43 -10.55
C GLY A 5 3.20 -9.69 -11.27
N SER A 6 2.99 -9.63 -12.59
CA SER A 6 2.35 -10.65 -13.44
C SER A 6 0.92 -11.10 -13.05
N ASN A 7 0.39 -10.65 -11.92
CA ASN A 7 -0.96 -10.98 -11.47
C ASN A 7 -1.99 -10.07 -12.13
N LYS A 8 -3.15 -10.63 -12.49
CA LYS A 8 -4.24 -9.92 -13.16
C LYS A 8 -5.39 -9.68 -12.20
N PHE A 9 -5.73 -8.42 -12.01
CA PHE A 9 -6.83 -7.98 -11.16
C PHE A 9 -7.95 -7.36 -12.00
N SER A 10 -9.20 -7.70 -11.69
CA SER A 10 -10.37 -7.08 -12.33
C SER A 10 -10.41 -5.56 -12.11
N GLN A 11 -9.88 -5.09 -10.98
CA GLN A 11 -9.97 -3.72 -10.47
C GLN A 11 -8.71 -2.89 -10.75
N GLY A 12 -8.81 -1.57 -10.60
CA GLY A 12 -7.73 -0.62 -10.88
C GLY A 12 -6.78 -0.38 -9.70
N SER A 13 -7.28 -0.50 -8.48
CA SER A 13 -6.55 -0.23 -7.24
C SER A 13 -6.53 -1.49 -6.36
N ILE A 14 -5.37 -1.81 -5.78
CA ILE A 14 -5.16 -2.99 -4.94
C ILE A 14 -4.74 -2.54 -3.54
N PRO A 15 -5.63 -2.63 -2.55
CA PRO A 15 -5.30 -2.33 -1.17
C PRO A 15 -4.55 -3.50 -0.51
N ILE A 16 -3.39 -3.19 0.04
CA ILE A 16 -2.65 -4.05 0.97
C ILE A 16 -2.80 -3.44 2.37
N LYS A 17 -3.44 -4.16 3.29
CA LYS A 17 -3.59 -3.74 4.68
C LYS A 17 -2.45 -4.30 5.53
N PHE A 18 -1.80 -3.44 6.29
CA PHE A 18 -0.81 -3.84 7.30
C PHE A 18 -0.81 -2.83 8.43
N MET A 19 -0.89 -3.29 9.68
CA MET A 19 -0.80 -2.44 10.89
C MET A 19 -1.67 -1.16 10.82
N GLY A 20 -2.94 -1.32 10.43
CA GLY A 20 -3.90 -0.21 10.35
C GLY A 20 -3.70 0.76 9.19
N ARG A 21 -2.72 0.51 8.30
CA ARG A 21 -2.47 1.26 7.07
C ARG A 21 -2.94 0.49 5.85
N TYR A 22 -3.40 1.24 4.86
CA TYR A 22 -3.77 0.81 3.52
C TYR A 22 -2.69 1.29 2.55
N PHE A 23 -1.89 0.36 2.05
CA PHE A 23 -0.95 0.57 0.95
C PHE A 23 -1.66 0.23 -0.36
N ILE A 24 -2.03 1.26 -1.11
CA ILE A 24 -2.95 1.15 -2.23
C ILE A 24 -2.14 1.29 -3.50
N LEU A 25 -1.95 0.15 -4.17
CA LEU A 25 -1.25 0.06 -5.44
C LEU A 25 -2.22 0.35 -6.57
N GLU A 26 -1.93 1.35 -7.37
CA GLU A 26 -2.72 1.70 -8.53
C GLU A 26 -1.81 1.59 -9.75
N LYS A 27 -2.30 0.92 -10.80
CA LYS A 27 -1.55 0.81 -12.05
C LYS A 27 -2.20 1.65 -13.14
N SER A 28 -1.43 2.59 -13.68
CA SER A 28 -1.74 3.27 -14.94
C SER A 28 -1.15 2.48 -16.12
N ALA A 29 -1.35 2.97 -17.34
CA ALA A 29 -0.83 2.31 -18.55
C ALA A 29 0.70 2.13 -18.52
N THR A 30 1.43 3.02 -17.85
CA THR A 30 2.90 3.07 -17.85
C THR A 30 3.53 3.07 -16.46
N ASP A 31 2.78 3.39 -15.41
CA ASP A 31 3.32 3.59 -14.07
C ASP A 31 2.53 2.86 -12.99
N VAL A 32 3.23 2.58 -11.89
CA VAL A 32 2.62 2.16 -10.63
C VAL A 32 2.67 3.34 -9.68
N SER A 33 1.51 3.77 -9.21
CA SER A 33 1.40 4.75 -8.13
C SER A 33 1.03 4.05 -6.84
N LEU A 34 1.63 4.50 -5.74
CA LEU A 34 1.24 4.10 -4.41
C LEU A 34 0.59 5.28 -3.68
N SER A 35 -0.57 5.02 -3.10
CA SER A 35 -1.17 5.85 -2.08
C SER A 35 -1.10 5.11 -0.74
N VAL A 36 -0.83 5.82 0.36
CA VAL A 36 -0.85 5.24 1.70
C VAL A 36 -1.77 6.06 2.59
N ALA A 37 -2.73 5.37 3.20
CA ALA A 37 -3.70 5.99 4.09
C ALA A 37 -3.92 5.13 5.33
N PHE A 38 -4.36 5.76 6.42
CA PHE A 38 -4.76 5.07 7.64
C PHE A 38 -6.03 5.70 8.20
N LYS A 39 -6.72 4.95 9.06
CA LYS A 39 -7.93 5.42 9.73
C LYS A 39 -7.57 5.92 11.13
N SER A 40 -8.00 7.13 11.45
CA SER A 40 -7.93 7.69 12.81
C SER A 40 -9.21 8.46 13.09
N GLU A 41 -9.78 8.33 14.29
CA GLU A 41 -10.99 9.06 14.69
C GLU A 41 -12.16 8.90 13.69
N GLY A 42 -12.27 7.73 13.05
CA GLY A 42 -13.29 7.44 12.05
C GLY A 42 -13.08 8.10 10.67
N LYS A 43 -11.99 8.85 10.48
CA LYS A 43 -11.63 9.52 9.23
C LYS A 43 -10.42 8.86 8.58
N LEU A 44 -10.33 8.98 7.25
CA LEU A 44 -9.19 8.54 6.48
C LEU A 44 -8.18 9.69 6.37
N TYR A 45 -6.93 9.41 6.71
CA TYR A 45 -5.82 10.34 6.56
C TYR A 45 -4.83 9.76 5.57
N PHE A 46 -4.44 10.58 4.58
CA PHE A 46 -3.41 10.21 3.62
C PHE A 46 -2.05 10.66 4.13
N GLU A 47 -1.10 9.73 4.07
CA GLU A 47 0.33 10.01 4.25
C GLU A 47 0.96 10.25 2.87
N ILE A 48 0.56 9.45 1.89
CA ILE A 48 1.05 9.49 0.52
C ILE A 48 -0.13 9.40 -0.43
N ARG A 49 -0.18 10.23 -1.47
CA ARG A 49 -1.16 10.12 -2.55
C ARG A 49 -0.45 10.17 -3.88
N ASN A 50 -0.58 9.11 -4.68
CA ASN A 50 0.08 8.97 -5.97
C ASN A 50 1.60 9.27 -5.94
N ASN A 51 2.32 8.64 -5.01
CA ASN A 51 3.76 8.85 -4.77
C ASN A 51 4.16 10.27 -4.30
N GLU A 52 3.20 11.11 -3.92
CA GLU A 52 3.46 12.44 -3.35
C GLU A 52 3.13 12.50 -1.85
N PRO A 53 3.95 13.19 -1.03
CA PRO A 53 3.63 13.49 0.36
C PRO A 53 2.29 14.23 0.50
N VAL A 54 1.53 13.87 1.52
CA VAL A 54 0.33 14.60 1.92
C VAL A 54 0.47 15.06 3.36
N GLU A 55 0.26 16.35 3.60
CA GLU A 55 0.24 16.88 4.96
C GLU A 55 -0.94 16.31 5.74
N ASN A 56 -0.68 15.88 6.97
CA ASN A 56 -1.68 15.39 7.89
C ASN A 56 -1.19 15.59 9.35
N PRO A 57 -2.07 15.51 10.36
CA PRO A 57 -1.70 15.84 11.73
C PRO A 57 -0.95 14.73 12.48
N TYR A 58 -0.77 13.54 11.90
CA TYR A 58 -0.21 12.38 12.60
C TYR A 58 1.18 11.99 12.10
N SER A 59 1.53 12.30 10.86
CA SER A 59 2.85 11.98 10.31
C SER A 59 3.54 13.18 9.68
N ILE A 60 4.86 13.08 9.60
CA ILE A 60 5.73 13.96 8.84
C ILE A 60 6.17 13.16 7.63
N VAL A 61 5.83 13.66 6.45
CA VAL A 61 6.13 12.99 5.19
C VAL A 61 7.05 13.89 4.37
N SER A 62 8.20 13.36 3.98
CA SER A 62 9.18 14.08 3.18
C SER A 62 9.53 13.29 1.93
N LYS A 63 9.88 14.00 0.84
CA LYS A 63 10.30 13.40 -0.41
C LYS A 63 11.68 13.94 -0.78
N THR A 64 12.61 13.04 -1.05
CA THR A 64 13.95 13.42 -1.52
C THR A 64 13.91 13.82 -3.01
N PRO A 65 14.94 14.52 -3.53
CA PRO A 65 15.01 14.84 -4.96
C PRO A 65 14.95 13.62 -5.89
N VAL A 66 15.43 12.46 -5.40
CA VAL A 66 15.38 11.18 -6.12
C VAL A 66 14.05 10.44 -5.95
N GLY A 67 13.04 11.07 -5.35
CA GLY A 67 11.68 10.55 -5.25
C GLY A 67 11.40 9.61 -4.09
N ILE A 68 12.36 9.37 -3.19
CA ILE A 68 12.15 8.51 -2.00
C ILE A 68 11.27 9.27 -1.01
N VAL A 69 10.11 8.70 -0.68
CA VAL A 69 9.18 9.26 0.30
C VAL A 69 9.40 8.59 1.65
N THR A 70 9.70 9.37 2.69
CA THR A 70 9.94 8.89 4.05
C THR A 70 8.81 9.37 4.96
N VAL A 71 8.28 8.45 5.76
CA VAL A 71 7.19 8.71 6.71
C VAL A 71 7.71 8.51 8.13
N VAL A 72 7.48 9.52 8.96
CA VAL A 72 7.87 9.59 10.36
C VAL A 72 6.63 9.88 11.18
N ASP A 73 6.50 9.22 12.34
CA ASP A 73 5.43 9.51 13.29
C ASP A 73 5.66 10.91 13.88
N ARG A 74 4.68 11.81 13.75
CA ARG A 74 4.83 13.21 14.15
C ARG A 74 4.97 13.38 15.66
N LYS A 75 4.36 12.49 16.44
CA LYS A 75 4.33 12.61 17.91
C LYS A 75 5.65 12.18 18.54
N THR A 76 6.30 11.17 17.97
CA THR A 76 7.47 10.51 18.54
C THR A 76 8.75 10.73 17.75
N ASP A 77 8.65 11.35 16.57
CA ASP A 77 9.75 11.53 15.60
C ASP A 77 10.42 10.21 15.18
N ARG A 78 9.67 9.10 15.31
CA ARG A 78 10.16 7.76 14.95
C ARG A 78 9.92 7.46 13.49
N PHE A 79 10.95 6.95 12.82
CA PHE A 79 10.84 6.40 11.47
C PHE A 79 9.78 5.30 11.42
N MET A 80 8.89 5.38 10.42
CA MET A 80 7.85 4.39 10.19
C MET A 80 8.20 3.54 8.96
N TYR A 81 8.26 4.15 7.78
CA TYR A 81 8.61 3.44 6.56
C TYR A 81 9.07 4.42 5.48
N LYS A 82 9.64 3.88 4.41
CA LYS A 82 9.87 4.65 3.19
C LYS A 82 9.39 3.92 1.95
N LEU A 83 8.92 4.71 1.00
CA LEU A 83 8.56 4.33 -0.35
C LEU A 83 9.72 4.69 -1.28
N ARG A 84 10.14 3.73 -2.09
CA ARG A 84 11.02 3.95 -3.24
C ARG A 84 10.22 3.66 -4.52
N PRO A 85 9.67 4.69 -5.17
CA PRO A 85 9.12 4.53 -6.50
C PRO A 85 10.30 4.47 -7.49
N GLU A 86 10.47 3.32 -8.15
CA GLU A 86 11.39 3.13 -9.28
C GLU A 86 10.58 2.86 -10.54
N SER A 87 11.19 3.04 -11.71
CA SER A 87 10.56 2.65 -12.97
C SER A 87 10.29 1.14 -12.94
N ASN A 88 9.01 0.76 -12.98
CA ASN A 88 8.51 -0.63 -12.94
C ASN A 88 8.69 -1.38 -11.61
N THR A 89 9.22 -0.75 -10.56
CA THR A 89 9.31 -1.36 -9.22
C THR A 89 8.87 -0.39 -8.14
N SER A 90 7.99 -0.80 -7.23
CA SER A 90 7.66 -0.03 -6.04
C SER A 90 8.06 -0.82 -4.80
N ILE A 91 8.92 -0.25 -3.98
CA ILE A 91 9.39 -0.88 -2.74
C ILE A 91 8.88 -0.06 -1.56
N ILE A 92 8.18 -0.73 -0.65
CA ILE A 92 7.78 -0.23 0.66
C ILE A 92 8.57 -1.03 1.67
N PHE A 93 9.31 -0.38 2.55
CA PHE A 93 9.88 -1.10 3.68
C PHE A 93 9.99 -0.21 4.93
N GLY A 94 9.89 -0.82 6.10
CA GLY A 94 9.94 -0.10 7.38
C GLY A 94 9.50 -0.90 8.58
N LYS A 95 9.24 -0.18 9.68
CA LYS A 95 8.74 -0.72 10.94
C LYS A 95 7.49 0.04 11.39
N LEU A 96 6.39 -0.68 11.54
CA LEU A 96 5.10 -0.15 12.01
C LEU A 96 4.71 -0.86 13.31
N ASP A 97 4.58 -0.09 14.39
CA ASP A 97 4.16 -0.56 15.72
C ASP A 97 4.89 -1.79 16.27
N GLY A 98 6.13 -2.02 15.82
CA GLY A 98 6.95 -3.16 16.22
C GLY A 98 7.12 -4.23 15.12
N GLY A 99 6.20 -4.30 14.17
CA GLY A 99 6.26 -5.20 13.01
C GLY A 99 7.08 -4.61 11.86
N GLU A 100 7.72 -5.48 11.08
CA GLU A 100 8.45 -5.09 9.88
C GLU A 100 7.56 -5.27 8.64
N ILE A 101 7.63 -4.30 7.72
CA ILE A 101 7.01 -4.37 6.41
C ILE A 101 8.10 -4.36 5.37
N ASP A 102 8.00 -5.27 4.40
CA ASP A 102 8.80 -5.28 3.18
C ASP A 102 7.88 -5.73 2.04
N ILE A 103 7.54 -4.83 1.14
CA ILE A 103 6.73 -5.12 -0.03
C ILE A 103 7.47 -4.60 -1.24
N LYS A 104 7.79 -5.50 -2.16
CA LYS A 104 8.39 -5.19 -3.46
C LYS A 104 7.44 -5.63 -4.56
N VAL A 105 6.96 -4.65 -5.30
CA VAL A 105 6.14 -4.87 -6.49
C VAL A 105 7.03 -4.69 -7.70
N SER A 106 7.13 -5.72 -8.54
CA SER A 106 7.86 -5.67 -9.82
C SER A 106 6.91 -5.93 -10.99
N ASP A 107 7.44 -6.04 -12.20
CA ASP A 107 6.73 -6.54 -13.38
C ASP A 107 6.41 -8.04 -13.27
N LYS A 108 7.25 -8.80 -12.56
CA LYS A 108 7.17 -10.27 -12.46
C LYS A 108 6.32 -10.77 -11.29
N GLU A 109 6.45 -10.15 -10.13
CA GLU A 109 5.80 -10.62 -8.90
C GLU A 109 5.59 -9.49 -7.90
N ILE A 110 4.74 -9.77 -6.91
CA ILE A 110 4.66 -9.02 -5.66
C ILE A 110 5.31 -9.87 -4.58
N ASP A 111 6.39 -9.38 -4.01
CA ASP A 111 7.10 -9.96 -2.88
C ASP A 111 6.69 -9.23 -1.61
N PHE A 112 6.28 -9.97 -0.58
CA PHE A 112 5.84 -9.47 0.72
C PHE A 112 6.88 -9.74 1.82
N GLY A 113 8.12 -10.00 1.42
CA GLY A 113 9.22 -10.35 2.32
C GLY A 113 9.14 -11.80 2.79
N ASN A 114 10.20 -12.25 3.45
CA ASN A 114 10.31 -13.59 4.06
C ASN A 114 10.04 -14.77 3.09
N GLY A 115 10.32 -14.57 1.79
CA GLY A 115 10.12 -15.58 0.76
C GLY A 115 8.67 -15.74 0.30
N ASN A 116 7.75 -14.88 0.75
CA ASN A 116 6.37 -14.92 0.33
C ASN A 116 6.16 -14.07 -0.94
N THR A 117 6.01 -14.73 -2.08
CA THR A 117 5.75 -14.05 -3.36
C THR A 117 4.43 -14.46 -3.98
N MET A 118 3.86 -13.54 -4.74
CA MET A 118 2.67 -13.76 -5.54
C MET A 118 2.96 -13.42 -6.99
N SER A 119 2.80 -14.41 -7.86
CA SER A 119 3.01 -14.27 -9.30
C SER A 119 1.98 -15.10 -10.08
N SER A 120 1.78 -14.74 -11.35
CA SER A 120 0.95 -15.45 -12.34
C SER A 120 -0.48 -15.80 -11.90
N SER A 121 -1.04 -15.07 -10.94
CA SER A 121 -2.39 -15.32 -10.43
C SER A 121 -3.44 -14.48 -11.16
N GLN A 122 -4.65 -15.03 -11.32
CA GLN A 122 -5.79 -14.30 -11.86
C GLN A 122 -6.89 -14.18 -10.82
N PHE A 123 -7.31 -12.95 -10.59
CA PHE A 123 -8.26 -12.57 -9.56
C PHE A 123 -9.52 -11.99 -10.23
N LYS A 124 -10.64 -12.69 -10.10
CA LYS A 124 -11.95 -12.33 -10.69
C LYS A 124 -12.97 -12.12 -9.58
N GLY A 125 -13.90 -11.18 -9.79
CA GLY A 125 -14.94 -10.82 -8.81
C GLY A 125 -14.70 -9.46 -8.16
N ARG A 126 -15.47 -9.17 -7.10
CA ARG A 126 -15.35 -7.94 -6.29
C ARG A 126 -14.42 -8.24 -5.10
N ILE A 127 -13.41 -7.38 -4.95
CA ILE A 127 -12.46 -7.23 -3.83
C ILE A 127 -11.57 -8.43 -3.52
N ILE A 128 -10.28 -8.24 -3.82
CA ILE A 128 -9.18 -9.02 -3.27
C ILE A 128 -8.28 -8.03 -2.57
N GLY A 129 -8.54 -7.84 -1.27
CA GLY A 129 -7.57 -7.21 -0.38
C GLY A 129 -6.45 -8.21 -0.07
N ILE A 130 -5.28 -7.67 0.18
CA ILE A 130 -4.17 -8.43 0.76
C ILE A 130 -4.00 -7.92 2.18
N GLU A 131 -4.07 -8.79 3.17
CA GLU A 131 -3.74 -8.45 4.55
C GLU A 131 -2.42 -9.12 4.91
N LEU A 132 -1.47 -8.30 5.36
CA LEU A 132 -0.24 -8.77 5.96
C LEU A 132 -0.44 -8.77 7.47
N PHE A 133 -0.20 -9.91 8.10
CA PHE A 133 -0.30 -10.06 9.55
C PHE A 133 1.08 -9.84 10.20
N GLU A 134 1.12 -9.47 11.49
CA GLU A 134 2.38 -9.23 12.25
C GLU A 134 3.33 -10.42 12.25
N ASN A 135 2.76 -11.62 12.20
CA ASN A 135 3.52 -12.88 12.15
C ASN A 135 4.05 -13.22 10.75
N GLY A 136 3.89 -12.33 9.76
CA GLY A 136 4.31 -12.53 8.38
C GLY A 136 3.36 -13.38 7.54
N ALA A 137 2.23 -13.84 8.10
CA ALA A 137 1.19 -14.52 7.32
C ALA A 137 0.54 -13.55 6.33
N ILE A 138 0.02 -14.10 5.23
CA ILE A 138 -0.63 -13.34 4.16
C ILE A 138 -2.03 -13.87 3.95
N GLY A 139 -3.02 -13.01 4.15
CA GLY A 139 -4.39 -13.25 3.73
C GLY A 139 -4.61 -12.67 2.33
N ILE A 140 -5.08 -13.49 1.39
CA ILE A 140 -5.49 -13.06 0.05
C ILE A 140 -7.00 -13.24 -0.07
N GLY A 141 -7.69 -12.26 -0.64
CA GLY A 141 -9.16 -12.28 -0.70
C GLY A 141 -9.79 -11.89 0.63
N VAL A 142 -9.00 -11.28 1.52
CA VAL A 142 -9.54 -10.75 2.77
C VAL A 142 -10.48 -9.62 2.39
N THR A 143 -11.72 -9.74 2.84
CA THR A 143 -12.65 -8.62 2.81
C THR A 143 -12.10 -7.59 3.80
N ILE A 144 -11.31 -6.65 3.30
CA ILE A 144 -11.15 -5.37 3.99
C ILE A 144 -12.57 -4.87 4.26
N THR A 145 -12.88 -4.46 5.49
CA THR A 145 -14.28 -4.34 5.92
C THR A 145 -15.08 -3.44 4.98
N GLN A 146 -16.39 -3.66 4.82
CA GLN A 146 -17.22 -2.82 3.94
C GLN A 146 -17.08 -1.32 4.28
N ASP A 147 -16.93 -1.01 5.57
CA ASP A 147 -16.67 0.36 6.05
C ASP A 147 -15.36 0.94 5.52
N ASP A 148 -14.30 0.14 5.43
CA ASP A 148 -13.01 0.56 4.89
C ASP A 148 -13.10 0.78 3.38
N ILE A 149 -13.84 -0.06 2.67
CA ILE A 149 -14.08 0.06 1.23
C ILE A 149 -14.86 1.34 0.94
N ASP A 150 -16.00 1.53 1.62
CA ASP A 150 -16.82 2.73 1.49
C ASP A 150 -16.00 4.00 1.78
N LEU A 151 -15.14 3.92 2.79
CA LEU A 151 -14.25 5.03 3.16
C LEU A 151 -13.24 5.33 2.04
N LEU A 152 -12.62 4.31 1.44
CA LEU A 152 -11.67 4.48 0.34
C LEU A 152 -12.36 5.00 -0.93
N GLU A 153 -13.53 4.47 -1.28
CA GLU A 153 -14.34 4.91 -2.43
C GLU A 153 -14.79 6.37 -2.29
N ARG A 154 -15.20 6.80 -1.10
CA ARG A 154 -15.52 8.22 -0.82
C ARG A 154 -14.35 9.17 -1.08
N HIS A 155 -13.12 8.67 -1.01
CA HIS A 155 -11.91 9.46 -1.26
C HIS A 155 -11.38 9.30 -2.69
N GLY A 156 -12.17 8.70 -3.58
CA GLY A 156 -11.88 8.55 -5.01
C GLY A 156 -11.03 7.33 -5.36
N ILE A 157 -10.81 6.42 -4.42
CA ILE A 157 -10.06 5.18 -4.64
C ILE A 157 -11.06 4.08 -5.00
N ARG A 158 -11.03 3.61 -6.25
CA ARG A 158 -11.97 2.61 -6.76
C ARG A 158 -11.42 1.20 -6.55
N ILE A 159 -12.06 0.44 -5.67
CA ILE A 159 -11.68 -0.92 -5.25
C ILE A 159 -12.61 -1.97 -5.86
#